data_AF-A0A842NMM2-F1
#
_entry.id   AF-A0A842NMM2-F1
#
_cell.length_a   1.000
_cell.length_b   1.000
_cell.length_c   1.000
_cell.angle_alpha   90.00
_cell.angle_beta   90.00
_cell.angle_gamma   90.00
#
_symmetry.space_group_name_H-M   'P 1'
#
loop_
_entity.id
_entity.type
_entity.pdbx_description
1 polymer ?
#
loop_
_entity_poly.entity_id
_entity_poly.type
_entity_poly.pdbx_seq_one_letter_code
_entity_poly.pdbx_strand_id
1 'polypeptide(L)' 'MLSKQSIRKEVTIYLEGELISKEEMLEMSKGFSEGELKHFRKILQQGGKIRVQNSLFEIKRKEYKFRNSRGDYESPTI' A
#
# COMPACT_ATOMS: atom_id res chain seq x y z
N MET A 1 1.44 16.40 -2.04
CA MET A 1 1.15 15.54 -3.21
C MET A 1 1.78 14.17 -3.04
N LEU A 2 1.01 13.11 -3.32
CA LEU A 2 1.51 11.74 -3.32
C LEU A 2 2.33 11.51 -4.60
N SER A 3 3.66 11.43 -4.49
CA SER A 3 4.49 11.17 -5.67
C SER A 3 4.41 9.69 -6.05
N LYS A 4 4.42 9.37 -7.35
CA LYS A 4 4.36 8.01 -7.94
C LYS A 4 5.34 7.03 -7.28
N GLN A 5 6.45 7.56 -6.76
CA GLN A 5 7.51 6.84 -6.06
C GLN A 5 7.12 6.34 -4.66
N SER A 6 6.06 6.90 -4.05
CA SER A 6 5.55 6.48 -2.74
C SER A 6 4.92 5.10 -2.81
N ILE A 7 4.34 4.74 -3.97
CA ILE A 7 3.70 3.45 -4.21
C ILE A 7 4.73 2.50 -4.83
N ARG A 8 5.45 1.76 -3.98
CA ARG A 8 6.43 0.75 -4.42
C ARG A 8 5.75 -0.34 -5.27
N LYS A 9 6.51 -1.00 -6.16
CA LYS A 9 6.00 -2.03 -7.09
C LYS A 9 5.28 -3.18 -6.38
N GLU A 10 5.60 -3.42 -5.12
CA GLU A 10 5.21 -4.58 -4.32
C GLU A 10 4.04 -4.33 -3.35
N VAL A 11 3.23 -3.30 -3.61
CA VAL A 11 2.08 -2.94 -2.76
C VAL A 11 0.78 -3.18 -3.53
N THR A 12 -0.10 -4.00 -2.95
CA THR A 12 -1.48 -4.22 -3.39
C THR A 12 -2.41 -3.41 -2.49
N ILE A 13 -3.31 -2.65 -3.10
CA ILE A 13 -4.23 -1.77 -2.39
C ILE A 13 -5.63 -2.30 -2.67
N TYR A 14 -6.41 -2.48 -1.61
CA TYR A 14 -7.80 -2.88 -1.67
C TYR A 14 -8.65 -1.73 -1.14
N LEU A 15 -9.75 -1.43 -1.79
CA LEU A 15 -10.77 -0.48 -1.38
C LEU A 15 -12.05 -1.25 -1.14
N GLU A 16 -12.54 -1.27 0.11
CA GLU A 16 -13.76 -1.99 0.49
C GLU A 16 -13.77 -3.50 0.11
N GLY A 17 -12.57 -4.07 -0.10
CA GLY A 17 -12.40 -5.47 -0.53
C GLY A 17 -12.12 -5.62 -2.03
N GLU A 18 -12.28 -4.57 -2.83
CA GLU A 18 -11.97 -4.55 -4.25
C GLU A 18 -10.51 -4.15 -4.50
N LEU A 19 -9.81 -4.89 -5.35
CA LEU A 19 -8.43 -4.59 -5.69
C LEU A 19 -8.39 -3.39 -6.63
N ILE A 20 -7.89 -2.26 -6.13
CA ILE A 20 -7.78 -1.04 -6.93
C ILE A 20 -6.40 -0.93 -7.58
N SER A 21 -6.38 -0.45 -8.81
CA SER A 21 -5.14 -0.17 -9.52
C SER A 21 -4.46 1.09 -8.98
N LYS A 22 -3.15 1.18 -9.19
CA LYS A 22 -2.34 2.31 -8.71
C LYS A 22 -2.79 3.64 -9.30
N GLU A 23 -3.31 3.63 -10.52
CA GLU A 23 -3.79 4.82 -11.24
C GLU A 23 -5.06 5.36 -10.58
N GLU A 24 -6.04 4.49 -10.35
CA GLU A 24 -7.27 4.83 -9.62
C GLU A 24 -6.98 5.33 -8.20
N MET A 25 -6.05 4.67 -7.52
CA MET A 25 -5.62 5.13 -6.19
C MET A 25 -4.97 6.53 -6.24
N LEU A 26 -4.21 6.83 -7.30
CA LEU A 26 -3.60 8.14 -7.49
C LEU A 26 -4.65 9.22 -7.70
N GLU A 27 -5.68 8.93 -8.50
CA GLU A 27 -6.80 9.84 -8.73
C GLU A 27 -7.60 10.10 -7.45
N MET A 28 -7.93 9.05 -6.71
CA MET A 28 -8.57 9.14 -5.38
C MET A 28 -7.75 10.02 -4.43
N SER A 29 -6.43 9.85 -4.41
CA SER A 29 -5.54 10.60 -3.50
C SER A 29 -5.44 12.10 -3.80
N LYS A 30 -5.91 12.57 -4.98
CA LYS A 30 -5.98 14.01 -5.27
C LYS A 30 -7.02 14.71 -4.41
N GLY A 31 -8.06 14.00 -3.97
CA GLY A 31 -9.12 14.53 -3.11
C GLY A 31 -8.79 14.48 -1.62
N PHE A 32 -7.64 13.93 -1.23
CA PHE A 32 -7.28 13.75 0.18
C PHE A 32 -6.74 15.04 0.78
N SER A 33 -7.12 15.30 2.03
CA SER A 33 -6.53 16.38 2.81
C SER A 33 -5.07 16.07 3.16
N GLU A 34 -4.24 17.08 3.46
CA GLU A 34 -2.82 16.85 3.78
C GLU A 34 -2.58 15.90 4.97
N GLY A 35 -3.46 15.95 5.98
CA GLY A 35 -3.41 15.04 7.12
C GLY A 35 -3.69 13.59 6.73
N GLU A 36 -4.70 13.38 5.88
CA GLU A 36 -5.06 12.06 5.35
C GLU A 36 -3.97 11.51 4.44
N LEU A 37 -3.37 12.34 3.59
CA LEU A 37 -2.21 12.00 2.78
C LEU A 37 -1.02 11.54 3.63
N LYS A 38 -0.76 12.21 4.76
CA LYS A 38 0.35 11.85 5.67
C LYS A 38 0.11 10.50 6.33
N HIS A 39 -1.11 10.26 6.81
CA HIS A 39 -1.50 8.95 7.36
C HIS A 39 -1.50 7.86 6.30
N PHE A 40 -2.06 8.14 5.14
CA PHE A 40 -2.11 7.18 4.03
C PHE A 40 -0.71 6.80 3.57
N ARG A 41 0.21 7.76 3.44
CA ARG A 41 1.63 7.50 3.12
C ARG A 41 2.29 6.64 4.20
N LYS A 42 1.96 6.87 5.47
CA LYS A 42 2.45 6.05 6.58
C LYS A 42 1.94 4.61 6.43
N ILE A 43 0.64 4.39 6.21
CA ILE A 43 0.07 3.04 6.05
C ILE A 43 0.52 2.36 4.75
N LEU A 44 0.74 3.12 3.67
CA LEU A 44 1.35 2.63 2.44
C LEU A 44 2.79 2.12 2.70
N GLN A 45 3.52 2.78 3.61
CA GLN A 45 4.82 2.32 4.12
C GLN A 45 4.73 1.26 5.23
N GLN A 46 3.60 1.16 5.90
CA GLN A 46 3.21 0.20 6.93
C GLN A 46 2.98 -1.19 6.35
N GLY A 47 2.07 -1.22 5.38
CA GLY A 47 1.03 -2.23 5.35
C GLY A 47 -0.02 -1.97 6.45
N GLY A 48 -1.27 -2.34 6.20
CA GLY A 48 -2.35 -2.22 7.19
C GLY A 48 -3.64 -1.66 6.60
N LYS A 49 -4.63 -1.43 7.46
CA LYS A 49 -5.94 -0.89 7.07
C LYS A 49 -6.08 0.54 7.55
N ILE A 50 -6.65 1.39 6.71
CA ILE A 50 -6.94 2.79 7.02
C ILE A 50 -8.29 3.16 6.43
N ARG A 51 -9.07 3.95 7.17
CA ARG A 51 -10.33 4.50 6.66
C ARG A 51 -10.09 5.96 6.29
N VAL A 52 -10.37 6.31 5.04
CA VAL A 52 -10.18 7.66 4.48
C VAL A 52 -11.45 8.02 3.72
N GLN A 53 -12.01 9.21 3.95
CA GLN A 53 -13.26 9.66 3.30
C GLN A 53 -14.39 8.61 3.33
N ASN A 54 -14.57 7.94 4.47
CA ASN A 54 -15.54 6.86 4.71
C ASN A 54 -15.25 5.52 4.01
N SER A 55 -14.36 5.47 3.02
CA SER A 55 -13.92 4.25 2.36
C SER A 55 -12.81 3.54 3.13
N LEU A 56 -12.86 2.20 3.18
CA LEU A 56 -11.87 1.38 3.86
C LEU A 56 -10.77 0.95 2.88
N PHE A 57 -9.55 1.43 3.10
CA PHE A 57 -8.38 1.03 2.35
C PHE A 57 -7.61 -0.04 3.12
N GLU A 58 -7.35 -1.16 2.49
CA GLU A 58 -6.48 -2.21 2.99
C GLU A 58 -5.25 -2.28 2.10
N ILE A 59 -4.10 -1.92 2.66
CA ILE A 59 -2.82 -1.99 1.98
C ILE A 59 -2.10 -3.26 2.38
N LYS A 60 -1.99 -4.20 1.45
CA LYS A 60 -1.19 -5.41 1.60
C LYS A 60 0.12 -5.25 0.85
N ARG A 61 1.23 -5.47 1.55
CA ARG A 61 2.53 -5.63 0.91
C ARG A 61 2.64 -7.07 0.43
N LYS A 62 3.11 -7.28 -0.79
CA LYS A 62 3.74 -8.56 -1.11
C LYS A 62 4.98 -8.63 -0.26
N GLU A 63 4.97 -9.54 0.70
CA GLU A 63 6.07 -9.75 1.63
C GLU A 63 7.33 -10.01 0.81
N TYR A 64 8.40 -9.27 1.15
CA TYR A 64 9.71 -9.50 0.57
C TYR A 64 10.10 -10.93 0.92
N LYS A 65 10.35 -11.73 -0.11
CA LYS A 65 10.98 -13.03 0.03
C LYS A 65 12.21 -12.88 0.92
N PHE A 66 12.28 -13.62 2.02
CA PHE A 66 13.41 -13.55 2.93
C PHE A 66 14.66 -14.00 2.17
N ARG A 67 15.73 -13.20 2.20
CA ARG A 67 17.02 -13.60 1.64
C ARG A 67 17.73 -14.43 2.70
N ASN A 68 17.85 -15.73 2.47
CA ASN A 68 18.60 -16.58 3.38
C ASN A 68 20.12 -16.32 3.24
N SER A 69 20.95 -16.82 4.17
CA SER A 69 22.41 -16.66 4.12
C SER A 69 23.08 -17.24 2.86
N ARG A 70 22.34 -17.98 2.02
CA ARG A 70 22.80 -18.51 0.72
C ARG A 70 22.48 -17.58 -0.45
N GLY A 71 21.75 -16.50 -0.21
CA GLY A 71 21.38 -15.53 -1.22
C GLY A 71 20.11 -15.89 -1.99
N ASP A 72 19.42 -16.96 -1.61
CA ASP A 72 18.16 -17.40 -2.21
C ASP A 72 16.96 -16.73 -1.53
N TYR A 73 15.91 -16.58 -2.32
CA TYR A 73 14.67 -15.94 -1.91
C TYR A 73 13.66 -17.00 -1.46
N GLU A 74 13.45 -17.14 -0.16
CA GLU A 74 12.46 -18.07 0.39
C GLU A 74 11.10 -17.38 0.58
N SER A 75 10.03 -18.11 0.28
CA SER A 75 8.67 -17.69 0.66
C SER A 75 8.47 -18.02 2.14
N PRO A 76 7.74 -17.21 2.91
CA PRO A 76 7.42 -17.53 4.30
C PRO A 76 6.68 -18.88 4.31
N THR A 77 7.23 -19.86 5.01
CA THR A 77 6.50 -21.11 5.26
C THR A 77 5.48 -20.82 6.35
N ILE A 78 4.20 -21.04 6.02
CA ILE A 78 3.06 -20.95 6.97
C ILE A 78 3.14 -22.14 7.93
#